data_AF-G3S0T9-F1
#
_entry.id   AF-G3S0T9-F1
#
_cell.length_a   1.000
_cell.length_b   1.000
_cell.length_c   1.000
_cell.angle_alpha   90.00
_cell.angle_beta   90.00
_cell.angle_gamma   90.00
#
_symmetry.space_group_name_H-M   'P 1'
#
loop_
_entity.id
_entity.type
_entity.pdbx_description
1 polymer ?
#
loop_
_entity_poly.entity_id
_entity_poly.type
_entity_poly.pdbx_seq_one_letter_code
_entity_poly.pdbx_strand_id
1 'polypeptide(L)'
;MRQGHRPEESEPGCEAPCAGPCHAQRVLQTLNAYRRSGTLTDVVLRAGGRDFPCHRAALSAGSAYFRSLFAAGRPERGPAVVPVVPVAPEAPGTSPAGTAAALAVVLDYVYGAGVRLRAEDEAAAVLALAERLGVAGLREACVRFLEGRLRAANSLALRRVAAAFSLAPLAERCGRVLRQAFAEVARHADFLELAPDEVAALLADPALGVAREEAVFEAAMRWVRHDAPARRGQLRRLLEHVRLPLLAPAYFLEKVEADELLQACGECRPLLLEARACFILGREAGALRTRPRRFMDLAEVIVVIGGCDRKGLLKLPFADAYHPESQRWTPLPSLPGYTRSEFAACALRNDVYVSGGHINSHDVWMFSSHLHTWIKVASLHKGRWRHKMAVVQGQLFAVGGFDGLRRLHSVERYDPFSNTWAAAAPLPEAVSSAAVASCAGKLFVIGGARQGGVNTDKVQCFDPKEDRWSLRSPAPFSQRCLEAVSLEDTIYVMGGLMSKIFTYDPGTDVWGEAAVLPSPVESCGVTVCDGKVHILGGWDDRGESTDKVFTFDPSSGQVEAQPSLQRCTSSHGCVTIIQSLGR
;
A
#
# COMPACT_ATOMS: atom_id res chain seq x y z
N MET A 1 -98.57 0.55 10.06
CA MET A 1 -98.11 1.94 9.79
C MET A 1 -96.61 1.90 9.51
N ARG A 2 -96.21 2.47 8.35
CA ARG A 2 -94.86 2.92 7.92
C ARG A 2 -93.67 1.97 8.15
N GLN A 3 -93.23 1.26 7.11
CA GLN A 3 -92.18 1.66 6.14
C GLN A 3 -90.80 1.91 6.76
N GLY A 4 -89.88 0.99 6.48
CA GLY A 4 -88.43 1.17 6.47
C GLY A 4 -87.87 0.27 5.36
N HIS A 5 -87.14 0.87 4.42
CA HIS A 5 -86.70 0.27 3.16
C HIS A 5 -85.18 0.39 3.04
N ARG A 6 -84.57 -0.61 2.38
CA ARG A 6 -83.20 -0.75 1.83
C ARG A 6 -82.10 -1.35 2.72
N PRO A 7 -81.08 -1.99 2.11
CA PRO A 7 -81.06 -2.76 0.86
C PRO A 7 -80.45 -4.18 1.07
N GLU A 8 -80.75 -5.11 0.16
CA GLU A 8 -79.99 -6.35 0.03
C GLU A 8 -78.56 -6.01 -0.37
N GLU A 9 -77.62 -6.26 0.54
CA GLU A 9 -76.18 -6.25 0.28
C GLU A 9 -75.87 -7.42 -0.65
N SER A 10 -75.58 -7.13 -1.92
CA SER A 10 -74.87 -8.04 -2.81
C SER A 10 -73.44 -8.21 -2.28
N GLU A 11 -73.15 -9.37 -1.67
CA GLU A 11 -71.79 -9.72 -1.24
C GLU A 11 -70.82 -9.63 -2.43
N PRO A 12 -69.64 -8.99 -2.25
CA PRO A 12 -68.60 -8.99 -3.27
C PRO A 12 -68.02 -10.40 -3.36
N GLY A 13 -68.19 -11.02 -4.53
CA GLY A 13 -67.55 -12.30 -4.87
C GLY A 13 -66.06 -12.24 -4.58
N CYS A 14 -65.62 -13.05 -3.63
CA CYS A 14 -64.21 -13.26 -3.35
C CYS A 14 -63.62 -14.08 -4.52
N GLU A 15 -63.20 -13.40 -5.59
CA GLU A 15 -62.37 -13.99 -6.63
C GLU A 15 -60.96 -14.25 -6.06
N ALA A 16 -60.83 -15.26 -5.21
CA ALA A 16 -59.52 -15.78 -4.83
C ALA A 16 -58.96 -16.54 -6.04
N PRO A 17 -57.82 -16.13 -6.63
CA PRO A 17 -57.23 -16.87 -7.73
C PRO A 17 -56.87 -18.28 -7.26
N CYS A 18 -57.40 -19.31 -7.93
CA CYS A 18 -57.07 -20.73 -7.75
C CYS A 18 -55.61 -21.03 -8.19
N ALA A 19 -54.63 -20.33 -7.63
CA ALA A 19 -53.23 -20.55 -7.90
C ALA A 19 -52.68 -21.58 -6.90
N GLY A 20 -52.79 -22.87 -7.25
CA GLY A 20 -52.06 -23.90 -6.51
C GLY A 20 -50.55 -23.60 -6.59
N PRO A 21 -49.82 -23.42 -5.47
CA PRO A 21 -48.43 -22.94 -5.45
C PRO A 21 -47.43 -23.85 -6.19
N CYS A 22 -47.86 -25.04 -6.61
CA CYS A 22 -47.08 -26.05 -7.31
C CYS A 22 -47.49 -26.30 -8.77
N HIS A 23 -48.52 -25.60 -9.30
CA HIS A 23 -49.02 -25.84 -10.66
C HIS A 23 -47.96 -25.53 -11.74
N ALA A 24 -47.35 -24.33 -11.69
CA ALA A 24 -46.32 -23.92 -12.65
C ALA A 24 -45.10 -24.85 -12.65
N GLN A 25 -44.68 -25.32 -11.48
CA GLN A 25 -43.56 -26.26 -11.34
C GLN A 25 -43.89 -27.62 -11.95
N ARG A 26 -45.12 -28.14 -11.75
CA ARG A 26 -45.58 -29.40 -12.38
C ARG A 26 -45.66 -29.27 -13.90
N VAL A 27 -46.15 -28.15 -14.42
CA VAL A 27 -46.19 -27.90 -15.88
C VAL A 27 -44.78 -27.94 -16.48
N LEU A 28 -43.82 -27.24 -15.86
CA LEU A 28 -42.42 -27.26 -16.32
C LEU A 28 -41.80 -28.67 -16.24
N GLN A 29 -42.05 -29.42 -15.16
CA GLN A 29 -41.60 -30.80 -15.03
C GLN A 29 -42.15 -31.71 -16.14
N THR A 30 -43.45 -31.57 -16.47
CA THR A 30 -44.08 -32.31 -17.58
C THR A 30 -43.47 -31.91 -18.93
N LEU A 31 -43.24 -30.61 -19.17
CA LEU A 31 -42.55 -30.14 -20.38
C LEU A 31 -41.12 -30.67 -20.50
N ASN A 32 -40.41 -30.83 -19.38
CA ASN A 32 -39.08 -31.46 -19.38
C ASN A 32 -39.14 -32.95 -19.72
N ALA A 33 -40.18 -33.67 -19.26
CA ALA A 33 -40.40 -35.06 -19.63
C ALA A 33 -40.65 -35.20 -21.13
N TYR A 34 -41.51 -34.34 -21.71
CA TYR A 34 -41.77 -34.28 -23.16
C TYR A 34 -40.52 -33.96 -23.98
N ARG A 35 -39.67 -33.05 -23.47
CA ARG A 35 -38.38 -32.74 -24.07
C ARG A 35 -37.49 -33.98 -24.16
N ARG A 36 -37.42 -34.78 -23.09
CA ARG A 36 -36.58 -35.99 -23.02
C ARG A 36 -37.11 -37.14 -23.88
N SER A 37 -38.42 -37.23 -24.09
CA SER A 37 -39.06 -38.23 -24.97
C SER A 37 -39.20 -37.76 -26.43
N GLY A 38 -38.83 -36.52 -26.76
CA GLY A 38 -39.01 -35.95 -28.10
C GLY A 38 -40.49 -35.71 -28.48
N THR A 39 -41.37 -35.61 -27.49
CA THR A 39 -42.82 -35.44 -27.70
C THR A 39 -43.13 -33.96 -27.83
N LEU A 40 -43.86 -33.56 -28.89
CA LEU A 40 -44.29 -32.17 -29.16
C LEU A 40 -43.13 -31.15 -29.33
N THR A 41 -41.90 -31.61 -29.56
CA THR A 41 -40.75 -30.72 -29.80
C THR A 41 -40.76 -30.17 -31.23
N ASP A 42 -40.57 -28.86 -31.36
CA ASP A 42 -40.67 -28.09 -32.61
C ASP A 42 -39.34 -27.46 -33.05
N VAL A 43 -38.26 -27.65 -32.27
CA VAL A 43 -36.91 -27.17 -32.58
C VAL A 43 -35.85 -28.14 -32.04
N VAL A 44 -34.72 -28.27 -32.73
CA VAL A 44 -33.58 -29.09 -32.29
C VAL A 44 -32.35 -28.21 -32.16
N LEU A 45 -31.75 -28.15 -30.97
CA LEU A 45 -30.48 -27.47 -30.74
C LEU A 45 -29.32 -28.44 -30.94
N ARG A 46 -28.32 -28.07 -31.74
CA ARG A 46 -27.13 -28.91 -31.98
C ARG A 46 -25.89 -28.29 -31.33
N ALA A 47 -25.23 -29.04 -30.45
CA ALA A 47 -23.98 -28.63 -29.79
C ALA A 47 -23.03 -29.83 -29.63
N GLY A 48 -21.75 -29.66 -30.00
CA GLY A 48 -20.74 -30.71 -29.81
C GLY A 48 -21.06 -32.05 -30.49
N GLY A 49 -21.80 -32.02 -31.61
CA GLY A 49 -22.26 -33.23 -32.31
C GLY A 49 -23.46 -33.94 -31.65
N ARG A 50 -24.07 -33.36 -30.61
CA ARG A 50 -25.27 -33.87 -29.94
C ARG A 50 -26.50 -33.01 -30.25
N ASP A 51 -27.63 -33.68 -30.43
CA ASP A 51 -28.92 -33.05 -30.73
C ASP A 51 -29.82 -33.01 -29.48
N PHE A 52 -30.41 -31.85 -29.24
CA PHE A 52 -31.26 -31.57 -28.10
C PHE A 52 -32.64 -31.10 -28.59
N PRO A 53 -33.63 -32.00 -28.70
CA PRO A 53 -34.99 -31.62 -29.09
C PRO A 53 -35.63 -30.77 -27.98
N CYS A 54 -36.29 -29.67 -28.37
CA CYS A 54 -36.80 -28.63 -27.46
C CYS A 54 -38.13 -28.03 -28.00
N HIS A 55 -38.78 -27.23 -27.16
CA HIS A 55 -39.98 -26.44 -27.47
C HIS A 55 -39.60 -24.96 -27.61
N ARG A 56 -39.96 -24.31 -28.74
CA ARG A 56 -39.69 -22.88 -28.99
C ARG A 56 -40.32 -21.99 -27.93
N ALA A 57 -41.54 -22.31 -27.49
CA ALA A 57 -42.25 -21.56 -26.46
C ALA A 57 -41.47 -21.54 -25.12
N ALA A 58 -40.98 -22.70 -24.67
CA ALA A 58 -40.23 -22.80 -23.41
C ALA A 58 -38.86 -22.12 -23.51
N LEU A 59 -38.17 -22.26 -24.66
CA LEU A 59 -36.89 -21.56 -24.90
C LEU A 59 -37.08 -20.04 -24.94
N SER A 60 -38.09 -19.53 -25.65
CA SER A 60 -38.41 -18.09 -25.67
C SER A 60 -38.78 -17.54 -24.31
N ALA A 61 -39.46 -18.34 -23.48
CA ALA A 61 -39.81 -17.96 -22.12
C ALA A 61 -38.56 -17.81 -21.23
N GLY A 62 -37.61 -18.76 -21.33
CA GLY A 62 -36.42 -18.81 -20.48
C GLY A 62 -35.17 -18.08 -20.99
N SER A 63 -35.14 -17.63 -22.24
CA SER A 63 -33.97 -17.03 -22.90
C SER A 63 -34.35 -15.86 -23.78
N ALA A 64 -33.72 -14.71 -23.54
CA ALA A 64 -33.89 -13.52 -24.37
C ALA A 64 -33.37 -13.74 -25.81
N TYR A 65 -32.27 -14.48 -25.97
CA TYR A 65 -31.70 -14.83 -27.27
C TYR A 65 -32.70 -15.61 -28.14
N PHE A 66 -33.26 -16.70 -27.62
CA PHE A 66 -34.20 -17.52 -28.38
C PHE A 66 -35.51 -16.79 -28.67
N ARG A 67 -35.95 -15.91 -27.77
CA ARG A 67 -37.10 -15.04 -28.02
C ARG A 67 -36.88 -14.16 -29.24
N SER A 68 -35.74 -13.49 -29.34
CA SER A 68 -35.41 -12.64 -30.50
C SER A 68 -35.20 -13.48 -31.76
N LEU A 69 -34.50 -14.62 -31.66
CA LEU A 69 -34.26 -15.53 -32.79
C LEU A 69 -35.58 -16.05 -33.39
N PHE A 70 -36.51 -16.50 -32.56
CA PHE A 70 -37.77 -17.07 -33.01
C PHE A 70 -38.81 -16.03 -33.38
N ALA A 71 -38.74 -14.81 -32.84
CA ALA A 71 -39.58 -13.69 -33.26
C ALA A 71 -39.18 -13.15 -34.64
N ALA A 72 -37.91 -13.23 -35.02
CA ALA A 72 -37.39 -12.76 -36.30
C ALA A 72 -37.50 -13.79 -37.46
N GLY A 73 -37.69 -15.06 -37.16
CA GLY A 73 -37.67 -16.15 -38.16
C GLY A 73 -39.03 -16.40 -38.85
N ARG A 74 -39.01 -16.64 -40.18
CA ARG A 74 -40.16 -17.18 -40.92
C ARG A 74 -40.46 -18.62 -40.46
N PRO A 75 -41.73 -19.06 -40.42
CA PRO A 75 -42.08 -20.43 -40.05
C PRO A 75 -41.60 -21.41 -41.14
N GLU A 76 -40.49 -22.09 -40.90
CA GLU A 76 -40.05 -23.22 -41.71
C GLU A 76 -40.94 -24.45 -41.44
N ARG A 77 -41.27 -25.21 -42.50
CA ARG A 77 -42.01 -26.48 -42.38
C ARG A 77 -41.05 -27.60 -41.97
N GLY A 78 -40.88 -27.78 -40.66
CA GLY A 78 -40.08 -28.85 -40.06
C GLY A 78 -39.39 -28.38 -38.76
N PRO A 79 -38.84 -29.30 -37.95
CA PRO A 79 -38.05 -28.90 -36.79
C PRO A 79 -36.78 -28.16 -37.27
N ALA A 80 -36.72 -26.86 -37.03
CA ALA A 80 -35.55 -26.06 -37.36
C ALA A 80 -34.35 -26.56 -36.54
N VAL A 81 -33.25 -26.93 -37.20
CA VAL A 81 -32.00 -27.30 -36.51
C VAL A 81 -31.20 -26.04 -36.29
N VAL A 82 -31.09 -25.61 -35.04
CA VAL A 82 -30.33 -24.41 -34.67
C VAL A 82 -28.95 -24.84 -34.13
N PRO A 83 -27.85 -24.58 -34.86
CA PRO A 83 -26.52 -24.84 -34.33
C PRO A 83 -26.21 -23.85 -33.21
N VAL A 84 -25.88 -24.36 -32.03
CA VAL A 84 -25.31 -23.55 -30.96
C VAL A 84 -23.82 -23.45 -31.26
N VAL A 85 -23.42 -22.37 -31.93
CA VAL A 85 -22.01 -22.13 -32.28
C VAL A 85 -21.18 -22.13 -30.99
N PRO A 86 -20.07 -22.88 -30.93
CA PRO A 86 -19.21 -22.90 -29.76
C PRO A 86 -18.73 -21.48 -29.42
N VAL A 87 -18.51 -21.25 -28.13
CA VAL A 87 -17.77 -20.07 -27.65
C VAL A 87 -16.42 -20.07 -28.38
N ALA A 88 -15.90 -18.89 -28.74
CA ALA A 88 -14.63 -18.73 -29.44
C ALA A 88 -13.56 -19.71 -28.90
N PRO A 89 -12.66 -20.23 -29.75
CA PRO A 89 -11.72 -21.31 -29.42
C PRO A 89 -10.72 -21.00 -28.28
N GLU A 90 -10.78 -19.80 -27.70
CA GLU A 90 -9.85 -19.31 -26.67
C GLU A 90 -10.47 -19.21 -25.26
N ALA A 91 -11.75 -19.56 -25.07
CA ALA A 91 -12.33 -19.60 -23.72
C ALA A 91 -11.81 -20.83 -22.94
N PRO A 92 -11.27 -20.68 -21.72
CA PRO A 92 -10.75 -21.80 -20.94
C PRO A 92 -11.84 -22.83 -20.65
N GLY A 93 -11.59 -24.10 -21.00
CA GLY A 93 -12.45 -25.25 -20.68
C GLY A 93 -13.46 -25.68 -21.75
N THR A 94 -13.52 -25.04 -22.93
CA THR A 94 -14.52 -25.35 -23.96
C THR A 94 -14.08 -26.44 -24.93
N SER A 95 -14.04 -27.69 -24.46
CA SER A 95 -14.09 -28.83 -25.38
C SER A 95 -15.48 -28.91 -26.05
N PRO A 96 -15.60 -29.45 -27.29
CA PRO A 96 -16.90 -29.65 -27.92
C PRO A 96 -17.87 -30.47 -27.05
N ALA A 97 -17.32 -31.44 -26.29
CA ALA A 97 -18.07 -32.23 -25.31
C ALA A 97 -18.53 -31.38 -24.11
N GLY A 98 -17.69 -30.46 -23.63
CA GLY A 98 -18.00 -29.52 -22.56
C GLY A 98 -19.14 -28.56 -22.92
N THR A 99 -19.18 -28.07 -24.18
CA THR A 99 -20.29 -27.22 -24.65
C THR A 99 -21.62 -27.99 -24.66
N ALA A 100 -21.62 -29.26 -25.07
CA ALA A 100 -22.83 -30.07 -25.05
C ALA A 100 -23.31 -30.38 -23.62
N ALA A 101 -22.39 -30.63 -22.69
CA ALA A 101 -22.72 -30.82 -21.27
C ALA A 101 -23.28 -29.53 -20.63
N ALA A 102 -22.64 -28.39 -20.88
CA ALA A 102 -23.11 -27.10 -20.38
C ALA A 102 -24.48 -26.72 -20.97
N LEU A 103 -24.74 -27.01 -22.26
CA LEU A 103 -26.06 -26.79 -22.85
C LEU A 103 -27.14 -27.68 -22.21
N ALA A 104 -26.82 -28.93 -21.86
CA ALA A 104 -27.74 -29.80 -21.15
C ALA A 104 -28.15 -29.19 -19.79
N VAL A 105 -27.20 -28.60 -19.06
CA VAL A 105 -27.45 -27.92 -17.79
C VAL A 105 -28.32 -26.67 -17.97
N VAL A 106 -28.06 -25.86 -19.00
CA VAL A 106 -28.90 -24.70 -19.32
C VAL A 106 -30.33 -25.13 -19.66
N LEU A 107 -30.49 -26.20 -20.43
CA LEU A 107 -31.82 -26.74 -20.76
C LEU A 107 -32.51 -27.31 -19.53
N ASP A 108 -31.80 -28.02 -18.66
CA ASP A 108 -32.39 -28.48 -17.40
C ASP A 108 -32.85 -27.29 -16.54
N TYR A 109 -32.13 -26.16 -16.51
CA TYR A 109 -32.59 -24.93 -15.85
C TYR A 109 -33.86 -24.33 -16.47
N VAL A 110 -33.90 -24.22 -17.80
CA VAL A 110 -35.05 -23.63 -18.52
C VAL A 110 -36.32 -24.46 -18.32
N TYR A 111 -36.19 -25.78 -18.20
CA TYR A 111 -37.32 -26.71 -18.10
C TYR A 111 -37.59 -27.24 -16.68
N GLY A 112 -36.72 -27.02 -15.70
CA GLY A 112 -36.86 -27.68 -14.38
C GLY A 112 -36.02 -27.05 -13.27
N ALA A 113 -36.69 -26.72 -12.17
CA ALA A 113 -36.19 -25.94 -11.03
C ALA A 113 -35.05 -26.59 -10.20
N GLY A 114 -33.82 -26.61 -10.72
CA GLY A 114 -32.61 -26.76 -9.91
C GLY A 114 -31.40 -27.27 -10.69
N VAL A 115 -30.37 -26.44 -10.84
CA VAL A 115 -29.06 -26.84 -11.36
C VAL A 115 -28.12 -27.11 -10.20
N ARG A 116 -27.37 -28.22 -10.26
CA ARG A 116 -26.28 -28.53 -9.32
C ARG A 116 -24.95 -28.48 -10.06
N LEU A 117 -24.25 -27.36 -9.92
CA LEU A 117 -22.88 -27.20 -10.42
C LEU A 117 -21.93 -27.99 -9.49
N ARG A 118 -21.02 -28.79 -10.07
CA ARG A 118 -20.09 -29.63 -9.30
C ARG A 118 -18.66 -29.11 -9.34
N ALA A 119 -18.24 -28.64 -10.51
CA ALA A 119 -16.89 -28.16 -10.76
C ALA A 119 -16.89 -26.67 -11.17
N GLU A 120 -15.76 -26.02 -10.96
CA GLU A 120 -15.55 -24.61 -11.34
C GLU A 120 -15.47 -24.45 -12.86
N ASP A 121 -14.80 -25.38 -13.56
CA ASP A 121 -14.73 -25.39 -15.04
C ASP A 121 -16.12 -25.58 -15.67
N GLU A 122 -16.94 -26.45 -15.08
CA GLU A 122 -18.34 -26.65 -15.49
C GLU A 122 -19.15 -25.37 -15.31
N ALA A 123 -19.00 -24.70 -14.15
CA ALA A 123 -19.67 -23.44 -13.88
C ALA A 123 -19.24 -22.31 -14.83
N ALA A 124 -17.95 -22.23 -15.18
CA ALA A 124 -17.44 -21.26 -16.16
C ALA A 124 -17.99 -21.52 -17.57
N ALA A 125 -18.06 -22.79 -18.01
CA ALA A 125 -18.64 -23.16 -19.29
C ALA A 125 -20.16 -22.88 -19.36
N VAL A 126 -20.90 -23.17 -18.28
CA VAL A 126 -22.33 -22.86 -18.16
C VAL A 126 -22.57 -21.35 -18.14
N LEU A 127 -21.73 -20.58 -17.44
CA LEU A 127 -21.78 -19.13 -17.41
C LEU A 127 -21.59 -18.53 -18.82
N ALA A 128 -20.64 -19.04 -19.59
CA ALA A 128 -20.41 -18.62 -20.98
C ALA A 128 -21.65 -18.79 -21.86
N LEU A 129 -22.33 -19.93 -21.74
CA LEU A 129 -23.57 -20.18 -22.46
C LEU A 129 -24.75 -19.37 -21.92
N ALA A 130 -24.86 -19.22 -20.59
CA ALA A 130 -25.95 -18.48 -19.96
C ALA A 130 -25.93 -16.99 -20.36
N GLU A 131 -24.74 -16.37 -20.41
CA GLU A 131 -24.57 -14.99 -20.89
C GLU A 131 -25.03 -14.87 -22.35
N ARG A 132 -24.52 -15.75 -23.22
CA ARG A 132 -24.82 -15.73 -24.66
C ARG A 132 -26.29 -15.99 -24.98
N LEU A 133 -26.89 -16.93 -24.27
CA LEU A 133 -28.30 -17.27 -24.41
C LEU A 133 -29.21 -16.29 -23.65
N GLY A 134 -28.65 -15.33 -22.91
CA GLY A 134 -29.44 -14.34 -22.16
C GLY A 134 -30.32 -14.97 -21.08
N VAL A 135 -29.78 -15.94 -20.32
CA VAL A 135 -30.44 -16.61 -19.20
C VAL A 135 -29.95 -15.99 -17.88
N ALA A 136 -30.50 -14.82 -17.53
CA ALA A 136 -30.01 -13.99 -16.42
C ALA A 136 -29.98 -14.72 -15.06
N GLY A 137 -31.03 -15.48 -14.72
CA GLY A 137 -31.08 -16.20 -13.42
C GLY A 137 -30.00 -17.29 -13.28
N LEU A 138 -29.66 -17.97 -14.38
CA LEU A 138 -28.60 -18.98 -14.37
C LEU A 138 -27.21 -18.34 -14.31
N ARG A 139 -27.01 -17.21 -14.99
CA ARG A 139 -25.80 -16.39 -14.88
C ARG A 139 -25.54 -16.00 -13.42
N GLU A 140 -26.54 -15.44 -12.74
CA GLU A 140 -26.42 -15.07 -11.32
C GLU A 140 -26.12 -16.27 -10.42
N ALA A 141 -26.76 -17.41 -10.67
CA ALA A 141 -26.50 -18.65 -9.92
C ALA A 141 -25.06 -19.15 -10.11
N CYS A 142 -24.52 -19.09 -11.33
CA CYS A 142 -23.12 -19.45 -11.61
C CYS A 142 -22.16 -18.49 -10.90
N VAL A 143 -22.40 -17.18 -10.95
CA VAL A 143 -21.58 -16.20 -10.24
C VAL A 143 -21.57 -16.48 -8.73
N ARG A 144 -22.74 -16.69 -8.12
CA ARG A 144 -22.82 -17.03 -6.68
C ARG A 144 -22.09 -18.33 -6.33
N PHE A 145 -22.14 -19.33 -7.20
CA PHE A 145 -21.42 -20.58 -7.02
C PHE A 145 -19.89 -20.38 -7.05
N LEU A 146 -19.41 -19.62 -8.04
CA LEU A 146 -17.98 -19.29 -8.18
C LEU A 146 -17.48 -18.46 -6.99
N GLU A 147 -18.29 -17.49 -6.53
CA GLU A 147 -17.98 -16.70 -5.32
C GLU A 147 -17.89 -17.57 -4.06
N GLY A 148 -18.80 -18.54 -3.89
CA GLY A 148 -18.79 -19.46 -2.75
C GLY A 148 -17.63 -20.45 -2.73
N ARG A 149 -16.92 -20.61 -3.86
CA ARG A 149 -15.77 -21.51 -4.04
C ARG A 149 -14.44 -20.75 -4.16
N LEU A 150 -14.43 -19.43 -4.00
CA LEU A 150 -13.23 -18.63 -4.11
C LEU A 150 -12.21 -18.98 -3.00
N ARG A 151 -11.01 -19.38 -3.42
CA ARG A 151 -9.86 -19.78 -2.59
C ARG A 151 -8.57 -19.26 -3.23
N ALA A 152 -7.48 -19.20 -2.47
CA ALA A 152 -6.19 -18.74 -3.01
C ALA A 152 -5.74 -19.60 -4.23
N ALA A 153 -5.95 -20.92 -4.15
CA ALA A 153 -5.59 -21.84 -5.23
C ALA A 153 -6.28 -21.60 -6.58
N ASN A 154 -7.47 -20.98 -6.61
CA ASN A 154 -8.23 -20.76 -7.85
C ASN A 154 -8.45 -19.27 -8.17
N SER A 155 -7.89 -18.35 -7.37
CA SER A 155 -8.16 -16.92 -7.53
C SER A 155 -7.67 -16.36 -8.87
N LEU A 156 -6.59 -16.91 -9.43
CA LEU A 156 -6.08 -16.50 -10.76
C LEU A 156 -6.98 -16.97 -11.89
N ALA A 157 -7.36 -18.25 -11.90
CA ALA A 157 -8.29 -18.81 -12.87
C ALA A 157 -9.66 -18.09 -12.81
N LEU A 158 -10.22 -17.89 -11.62
CA LEU A 158 -11.47 -17.16 -11.44
C LEU A 158 -11.38 -15.69 -11.85
N ARG A 159 -10.22 -15.03 -11.67
CA ARG A 159 -10.00 -13.67 -12.16
C ARG A 159 -10.02 -13.61 -13.68
N ARG A 160 -9.43 -14.58 -14.38
CA ARG A 160 -9.50 -14.70 -15.85
C ARG A 160 -10.94 -14.87 -16.32
N VAL A 161 -11.72 -15.73 -15.65
CA VAL A 161 -13.17 -15.90 -15.90
C VAL A 161 -13.92 -14.59 -15.66
N ALA A 162 -13.66 -13.91 -14.55
CA ALA A 162 -14.32 -12.64 -14.22
C ALA A 162 -14.01 -11.55 -15.25
N ALA A 163 -12.77 -11.47 -15.75
CA ALA A 163 -12.39 -10.54 -16.81
C ALA A 163 -13.08 -10.89 -18.15
N ALA A 164 -13.13 -12.17 -18.52
CA ALA A 164 -13.76 -12.62 -19.77
C ALA A 164 -15.26 -12.30 -19.83
N PHE A 165 -15.96 -12.29 -18.69
CA PHE A 165 -17.40 -12.00 -18.59
C PHE A 165 -17.71 -10.61 -17.99
N SER A 166 -16.72 -9.73 -17.85
CA SER A 166 -16.86 -8.38 -17.27
C SER A 166 -17.54 -8.36 -15.89
N LEU A 167 -17.23 -9.35 -15.04
CA LEU A 167 -17.78 -9.51 -13.70
C LEU A 167 -16.94 -8.74 -12.66
N ALA A 168 -17.08 -7.41 -12.65
CA ALA A 168 -16.30 -6.54 -11.77
C ALA A 168 -16.34 -6.93 -10.26
N PRO A 169 -17.49 -7.31 -9.65
CA PRO A 169 -17.54 -7.69 -8.24
C PRO A 169 -16.73 -8.95 -7.92
N LEU A 170 -16.76 -9.94 -8.82
CA LEU A 170 -16.00 -11.19 -8.68
C LEU A 170 -14.51 -10.91 -8.89
N ALA A 171 -14.14 -10.10 -9.88
CA ALA A 171 -12.76 -9.71 -10.14
C ALA A 171 -12.14 -8.98 -8.93
N GLU A 172 -12.87 -8.04 -8.32
CA GLU A 172 -12.46 -7.33 -7.10
C GLU A 172 -12.26 -8.27 -5.90
N ARG A 173 -13.17 -9.24 -5.73
CA ARG A 173 -13.03 -10.28 -4.69
C ARG A 173 -11.81 -11.17 -4.94
N CYS A 174 -11.60 -11.62 -6.18
CA CYS A 174 -10.42 -12.40 -6.55
C CYS A 174 -9.13 -11.61 -6.29
N GLY A 175 -9.11 -10.32 -6.64
CA GLY A 175 -7.98 -9.42 -6.38
C GLY A 175 -7.68 -9.28 -4.89
N ARG A 176 -8.71 -9.16 -4.04
CA ARG A 176 -8.52 -9.13 -2.57
C ARG A 176 -7.94 -10.42 -2.02
N VAL A 177 -8.45 -11.58 -2.42
CA VAL A 177 -7.94 -12.89 -1.97
C VAL A 177 -6.51 -13.09 -2.45
N LEU A 178 -6.22 -12.74 -3.71
CA LEU A 178 -4.87 -12.81 -4.27
C LEU A 178 -3.89 -11.96 -3.48
N ARG A 179 -4.26 -10.71 -3.17
CA ARG A 179 -3.45 -9.83 -2.33
C ARG A 179 -3.22 -10.45 -0.96
N GLN A 180 -4.26 -10.92 -0.27
CA GLN A 180 -4.16 -11.45 1.09
C GLN A 180 -3.35 -12.76 1.20
N ALA A 181 -3.40 -13.62 0.18
CA ALA A 181 -2.79 -14.94 0.19
C ALA A 181 -1.74 -15.12 -0.93
N PHE A 182 -1.01 -14.05 -1.28
CA PHE A 182 -0.09 -14.06 -2.43
C PHE A 182 0.96 -15.19 -2.36
N ALA A 183 1.53 -15.44 -1.18
CA ALA A 183 2.53 -16.49 -1.00
C ALA A 183 1.99 -17.91 -1.28
N GLU A 184 0.68 -18.14 -1.09
CA GLU A 184 0.02 -19.38 -1.48
C GLU A 184 -0.23 -19.40 -2.99
N VAL A 185 -0.80 -18.33 -3.55
CA VAL A 185 -1.09 -18.17 -4.99
C VAL A 185 0.15 -18.41 -5.84
N ALA A 186 1.30 -17.84 -5.45
CA ALA A 186 2.57 -17.96 -6.19
C ALA A 186 3.11 -19.40 -6.28
N ARG A 187 2.63 -20.32 -5.43
CA ARG A 187 3.03 -21.74 -5.46
C ARG A 187 2.28 -22.52 -6.54
N HIS A 188 1.10 -22.08 -6.94
CA HIS A 188 0.25 -22.78 -7.91
C HIS A 188 0.78 -22.65 -9.35
N ALA A 189 0.41 -23.61 -10.19
CA ALA A 189 0.84 -23.66 -11.59
C ALA A 189 0.31 -22.47 -12.41
N ASP A 190 -0.93 -22.03 -12.13
CA ASP A 190 -1.58 -20.89 -12.78
C ASP A 190 -0.73 -19.60 -12.74
N PHE A 191 0.08 -19.43 -11.69
CA PHE A 191 0.98 -18.29 -11.56
C PHE A 191 2.11 -18.31 -12.60
N LEU A 192 2.60 -19.51 -12.96
CA LEU A 192 3.70 -19.69 -13.92
C LEU A 192 3.27 -19.39 -15.36
N GLU A 193 1.96 -19.45 -15.63
CA GLU A 193 1.35 -19.15 -16.93
C GLU A 193 1.03 -17.66 -17.12
N LEU A 194 1.23 -16.82 -16.11
CA LEU A 194 0.95 -15.38 -16.23
C LEU A 194 1.91 -14.70 -17.20
N ALA A 195 1.39 -13.70 -17.91
CA ALA A 195 2.20 -12.86 -18.78
C ALA A 195 3.19 -12.00 -17.95
N PRO A 196 4.34 -11.59 -18.52
CA PRO A 196 5.33 -10.77 -17.80
C PRO A 196 4.74 -9.49 -17.20
N ASP A 197 3.83 -8.83 -17.93
CA ASP A 197 3.16 -7.61 -17.48
C ASP A 197 2.25 -7.83 -16.28
N GLU A 198 1.52 -8.95 -16.27
CA GLU A 198 0.66 -9.32 -15.15
C GLU A 198 1.48 -9.61 -13.89
N VAL A 199 2.60 -10.32 -14.03
CA VAL A 199 3.49 -10.59 -12.89
C VAL A 199 4.11 -9.31 -12.38
N ALA A 200 4.64 -8.45 -13.25
CA ALA A 200 5.19 -7.16 -12.84
C ALA A 200 4.16 -6.30 -12.09
N ALA A 201 2.93 -6.22 -12.61
CA ALA A 201 1.84 -5.49 -11.96
C ALA A 201 1.47 -6.07 -10.57
N LEU A 202 1.48 -7.40 -10.43
CA LEU A 202 1.25 -8.05 -9.14
C LEU A 202 2.37 -7.75 -8.14
N LEU A 203 3.65 -7.84 -8.55
CA LEU A 203 4.78 -7.57 -7.66
C LEU A 203 4.88 -6.08 -7.27
N ALA A 204 4.43 -5.18 -8.15
CA ALA A 204 4.41 -3.74 -7.92
C ALA A 204 3.35 -3.31 -6.87
N ASP A 205 2.31 -4.12 -6.64
CA ASP A 205 1.22 -3.78 -5.74
C ASP A 205 1.71 -3.60 -4.28
N PRO A 206 1.61 -2.40 -3.68
CA PRO A 206 2.03 -2.15 -2.31
C PRO A 206 1.13 -2.84 -1.26
N ALA A 207 -0.09 -3.23 -1.66
CA ALA A 207 -1.08 -3.92 -0.83
C ALA A 207 -0.96 -5.44 -0.90
N LEU A 208 0.20 -5.97 -1.34
CA LEU A 208 0.47 -7.41 -1.30
C LEU A 208 0.61 -7.91 0.15
N GLY A 209 -0.18 -8.92 0.50
CA GLY A 209 -0.19 -9.65 1.76
C GLY A 209 0.92 -10.67 1.82
N VAL A 210 2.12 -10.23 2.19
CA VAL A 210 3.28 -11.09 2.45
C VAL A 210 3.84 -10.77 3.82
N ALA A 211 4.24 -11.79 4.58
CA ALA A 211 4.87 -11.58 5.88
C ALA A 211 6.32 -11.06 5.74
N ARG A 212 7.00 -11.48 4.66
CA ARG A 212 8.41 -11.18 4.39
C ARG A 212 8.63 -10.96 2.89
N GLU A 213 9.53 -10.05 2.54
CA GLU A 213 9.81 -9.72 1.13
C GLU A 213 10.50 -10.89 0.39
N GLU A 214 11.14 -11.82 1.13
CA GLU A 214 11.70 -13.05 0.57
C GLU A 214 10.67 -13.85 -0.24
N ALA A 215 9.40 -13.87 0.19
CA ALA A 215 8.33 -14.56 -0.53
C ALA A 215 8.05 -13.94 -1.92
N VAL A 216 8.22 -12.63 -2.05
CA VAL A 216 8.05 -11.90 -3.31
C VAL A 216 9.23 -12.20 -4.26
N PHE A 217 10.45 -12.20 -3.71
CA PHE A 217 11.65 -12.59 -4.45
C PHE A 217 11.56 -14.04 -4.95
N GLU A 218 11.16 -14.97 -4.10
CA GLU A 218 10.99 -16.39 -4.46
C GLU A 218 9.93 -16.59 -5.53
N ALA A 219 8.81 -15.87 -5.45
CA ALA A 219 7.77 -15.90 -6.47
C ALA A 219 8.29 -15.41 -7.83
N ALA A 220 9.00 -14.28 -7.86
CA ALA A 220 9.60 -13.73 -9.07
C ALA A 220 10.59 -14.71 -9.70
N MET A 221 11.52 -15.26 -8.89
CA MET A 221 12.51 -16.22 -9.36
C MET A 221 11.89 -17.55 -9.82
N ARG A 222 10.82 -18.03 -9.16
CA ARG A 222 10.09 -19.22 -9.58
C ARG A 222 9.46 -19.03 -10.97
N TRP A 223 8.87 -17.87 -11.24
CA TRP A 223 8.30 -17.57 -12.55
C TRP A 223 9.39 -17.45 -13.64
N VAL A 224 10.52 -16.82 -13.35
CA VAL A 224 11.65 -16.72 -14.31
C VAL A 224 12.24 -18.10 -14.61
N ARG A 225 12.48 -18.93 -13.59
CA ARG A 225 13.09 -20.27 -13.75
C ARG A 225 12.21 -21.25 -14.52
N HIS A 226 10.89 -21.06 -14.56
CA HIS A 226 9.98 -21.91 -15.32
C HIS A 226 10.27 -21.90 -16.83
N ASP A 227 10.68 -20.75 -17.36
CA ASP A 227 11.12 -20.58 -18.75
C ASP A 227 12.29 -19.60 -18.80
N ALA A 228 13.42 -20.03 -18.23
CA ALA A 228 14.63 -19.23 -18.11
C ALA A 228 15.12 -18.59 -19.43
N PRO A 229 15.16 -19.29 -20.59
CA PRO A 229 15.70 -18.70 -21.81
C PRO A 229 14.85 -17.54 -22.34
N ALA A 230 13.52 -17.62 -22.26
CA ALA A 230 12.64 -16.55 -22.70
C ALA A 230 12.46 -15.44 -21.64
N ARG A 231 12.47 -15.79 -20.35
CA ARG A 231 12.10 -14.87 -19.26
C ARG A 231 13.27 -14.13 -18.62
N ARG A 232 14.52 -14.55 -18.84
CA ARG A 232 15.72 -13.88 -18.27
C ARG A 232 15.79 -12.38 -18.55
N GLY A 233 15.31 -11.92 -19.71
CA GLY A 233 15.28 -10.49 -20.07
C GLY A 233 14.32 -9.64 -19.22
N GLN A 234 13.39 -10.27 -18.51
CA GLN A 234 12.43 -9.59 -17.63
C GLN A 234 12.94 -9.47 -16.19
N LEU A 235 14.10 -10.07 -15.86
CA LEU A 235 14.59 -10.17 -14.48
C LEU A 235 14.76 -8.80 -13.81
N ARG A 236 15.38 -7.85 -14.50
CA ARG A 236 15.53 -6.46 -14.03
C ARG A 236 14.18 -5.85 -13.69
N ARG A 237 13.24 -5.89 -14.63
CA ARG A 237 11.90 -5.30 -14.49
C ARG A 237 11.13 -5.90 -13.31
N LEU A 238 11.23 -7.21 -13.10
CA LEU A 238 10.58 -7.85 -11.95
C LEU A 238 11.26 -7.46 -10.62
N LEU A 239 12.58 -7.42 -10.58
CA LEU A 239 13.34 -7.06 -9.37
C LEU A 239 13.24 -5.57 -9.00
N GLU A 240 12.95 -4.68 -9.95
CA GLU A 240 12.58 -3.28 -9.68
C GLU A 240 11.33 -3.16 -8.79
N HIS A 241 10.49 -4.19 -8.76
CA HIS A 241 9.31 -4.27 -7.89
C HIS A 241 9.53 -5.09 -6.60
N VAL A 242 10.67 -5.79 -6.48
CA VAL A 242 11.06 -6.50 -5.26
C VAL A 242 11.90 -5.58 -4.37
N ARG A 243 11.47 -5.40 -3.12
CA ARG A 243 12.11 -4.49 -2.15
C ARG A 243 13.34 -5.11 -1.50
N LEU A 244 14.38 -5.37 -2.31
CA LEU A 244 15.63 -6.02 -1.89
C LEU A 244 16.25 -5.46 -0.58
N PRO A 245 16.23 -4.14 -0.29
CA PRO A 245 16.72 -3.58 0.98
C PRO A 245 15.97 -4.05 2.25
N LEU A 246 14.85 -4.75 2.09
CA LEU A 246 14.04 -5.29 3.19
C LEU A 246 14.29 -6.77 3.45
N LEU A 247 15.06 -7.45 2.60
CA LEU A 247 15.45 -8.84 2.81
C LEU A 247 16.37 -8.97 4.03
N ALA A 248 16.32 -10.13 4.69
CA ALA A 248 17.31 -10.44 5.72
C ALA A 248 18.73 -10.44 5.11
N PRO A 249 19.73 -9.76 5.73
CA PRO A 249 21.08 -9.67 5.17
C PRO A 249 21.73 -11.03 4.88
N ALA A 250 21.52 -12.02 5.75
CA ALA A 250 22.01 -13.39 5.53
C ALA A 250 21.38 -14.05 4.29
N TYR A 251 20.06 -13.90 4.11
CA TYR A 251 19.35 -14.42 2.94
C TYR A 251 19.84 -13.74 1.65
N PHE A 252 20.02 -12.42 1.68
CA PHE A 252 20.52 -11.68 0.53
C PHE A 252 21.88 -12.20 0.05
N LEU A 253 22.84 -12.38 0.95
CA LEU A 253 24.18 -12.86 0.60
C LEU A 253 24.16 -14.32 0.09
N GLU A 254 23.43 -15.20 0.78
CA GLU A 254 23.45 -16.64 0.48
C GLU A 254 22.57 -17.06 -0.70
N LYS A 255 21.46 -16.34 -0.96
CA LYS A 255 20.45 -16.74 -1.95
C LYS A 255 20.29 -15.78 -3.11
N VAL A 256 20.49 -14.49 -2.90
CA VAL A 256 20.30 -13.48 -3.96
C VAL A 256 21.61 -13.20 -4.67
N GLU A 257 22.66 -12.83 -3.93
CA GLU A 257 23.96 -12.51 -4.53
C GLU A 257 24.66 -13.77 -5.09
N ALA A 258 24.44 -14.94 -4.50
CA ALA A 258 25.00 -16.20 -5.00
C ALA A 258 24.25 -16.80 -6.20
N ASP A 259 23.11 -16.23 -6.64
CA ASP A 259 22.30 -16.82 -7.71
C ASP A 259 22.92 -16.64 -9.10
N GLU A 260 23.01 -17.73 -9.86
CA GLU A 260 23.65 -17.75 -11.19
C GLU A 260 22.93 -16.87 -12.23
N LEU A 261 21.60 -16.78 -12.20
CA LEU A 261 20.84 -15.96 -13.15
C LEU A 261 21.06 -14.47 -12.89
N LEU A 262 21.20 -14.09 -11.61
CA LEU A 262 21.48 -12.72 -11.21
C LEU A 262 22.92 -12.32 -11.52
N GLN A 263 23.89 -13.21 -11.27
CA GLN A 263 25.29 -12.98 -11.62
C GLN A 263 25.49 -12.84 -13.13
N ALA A 264 24.74 -13.61 -13.94
CA ALA A 264 24.77 -13.49 -15.39
C ALA A 264 24.10 -12.20 -15.91
N CYS A 265 23.22 -11.56 -15.12
CA CYS A 265 22.47 -10.38 -15.52
C CYS A 265 23.12 -9.08 -15.01
N GLY A 266 23.97 -8.47 -15.84
CA GLY A 266 24.63 -7.19 -15.51
C GLY A 266 23.65 -6.04 -15.21
N GLU A 267 22.43 -6.07 -15.75
CA GLU A 267 21.40 -5.05 -15.54
C GLU A 267 20.82 -5.05 -14.11
N CYS A 268 20.89 -6.17 -13.39
CA CYS A 268 20.40 -6.25 -12.00
C CYS A 268 21.41 -5.71 -10.98
N ARG A 269 22.67 -5.51 -11.39
CA ARG A 269 23.78 -5.10 -10.52
C ARG A 269 23.50 -3.78 -9.75
N PRO A 270 22.91 -2.73 -10.33
CA PRO A 270 22.58 -1.51 -9.59
C PRO A 270 21.63 -1.76 -8.42
N LEU A 271 20.62 -2.62 -8.61
CA LEU A 271 19.63 -2.97 -7.57
C LEU A 271 20.27 -3.77 -6.42
N LEU A 272 21.22 -4.64 -6.73
CA LEU A 272 21.98 -5.40 -5.72
C LEU A 272 22.91 -4.48 -4.91
N LEU A 273 23.59 -3.54 -5.59
CA LEU A 273 24.46 -2.57 -4.95
C LEU A 273 23.68 -1.60 -4.05
N GLU A 274 22.49 -1.17 -4.48
CA GLU A 274 21.54 -0.39 -3.66
C GLU A 274 21.21 -1.13 -2.36
N ALA A 275 20.75 -2.38 -2.45
CA ALA A 275 20.39 -3.17 -1.28
C ALA A 275 21.58 -3.36 -0.32
N ARG A 276 22.77 -3.65 -0.88
CA ARG A 276 24.02 -3.76 -0.11
C ARG A 276 24.38 -2.46 0.60
N ALA A 277 24.25 -1.32 -0.08
CA ALA A 277 24.47 -0.02 0.51
C ALA A 277 23.50 0.24 1.67
N CYS A 278 22.21 -0.10 1.53
CA CYS A 278 21.25 0.04 2.61
C CYS A 278 21.57 -0.82 3.84
N PHE A 279 22.09 -2.05 3.65
CA PHE A 279 22.49 -2.90 4.77
C PHE A 279 23.71 -2.37 5.52
N ILE A 280 24.67 -1.76 4.81
CA ILE A 280 25.90 -1.24 5.41
C ILE A 280 25.68 0.16 5.99
N LEU A 281 25.07 1.05 5.23
CA LEU A 281 24.95 2.48 5.55
C LEU A 281 23.63 2.81 6.26
N GLY A 282 22.71 1.85 6.40
CA GLY A 282 21.34 2.13 6.84
C GLY A 282 20.47 2.67 5.71
N ARG A 283 19.16 2.74 5.97
CA ARG A 283 18.16 3.20 5.00
C ARG A 283 18.14 4.73 5.03
N GLU A 284 18.39 5.37 3.90
CA GLU A 284 18.08 6.79 3.75
C GLU A 284 16.55 6.94 3.65
N ALA A 285 16.00 7.95 4.33
CA ALA A 285 14.56 8.14 4.39
C ALA A 285 14.01 8.51 3.01
N GLY A 286 12.97 7.79 2.56
CA GLY A 286 12.12 8.24 1.45
C GLY A 286 12.10 7.41 0.17
N ALA A 287 12.98 6.42 -0.06
CA ALA A 287 12.89 5.59 -1.26
C ALA A 287 11.75 4.54 -1.16
N LEU A 288 10.91 4.39 -2.19
CA LEU A 288 9.79 3.41 -2.19
C LEU A 288 10.26 1.96 -1.92
N ARG A 289 11.47 1.61 -2.36
CA ARG A 289 12.07 0.27 -2.21
C ARG A 289 12.59 -0.02 -0.81
N THR A 290 12.70 0.99 0.06
CA THR A 290 13.13 0.84 1.46
C THR A 290 11.96 0.86 2.45
N ARG A 291 10.73 1.04 1.97
CA ARG A 291 9.51 1.06 2.79
C ARG A 291 8.88 -0.33 2.87
N PRO A 292 8.42 -0.79 4.04
CA PRO A 292 7.63 -2.01 4.16
C PRO A 292 6.34 -2.04 3.32
N ARG A 293 5.92 -3.22 2.85
CA ARG A 293 4.58 -3.41 2.26
C ARG A 293 3.53 -3.32 3.35
N ARG A 294 2.32 -2.92 2.98
CA ARG A 294 1.24 -2.58 3.93
C ARG A 294 0.89 -3.71 4.90
N PHE A 295 1.01 -4.97 4.46
CA PHE A 295 0.59 -6.14 5.23
C PHE A 295 1.76 -7.02 5.69
N MET A 296 2.99 -6.52 5.66
CA MET A 296 4.09 -7.19 6.33
C MET A 296 3.91 -7.12 7.84
N ASP A 297 4.57 -8.02 8.57
CA ASP A 297 4.66 -7.94 10.03
C ASP A 297 5.54 -6.75 10.49
N LEU A 298 5.91 -5.86 9.58
CA LEU A 298 6.74 -4.67 9.77
C LEU A 298 5.98 -3.46 9.24
N ALA A 299 5.92 -2.39 10.03
CA ALA A 299 5.39 -1.10 9.61
C ALA A 299 6.32 0.03 10.03
N GLU A 300 6.29 1.13 9.28
CA GLU A 300 6.89 2.38 9.74
C GLU A 300 6.02 2.94 10.88
N VAL A 301 6.69 3.36 11.95
CA VAL A 301 6.07 3.98 13.11
C VAL A 301 6.85 5.24 13.45
N ILE A 302 6.10 6.25 13.89
CA ILE A 302 6.65 7.53 14.31
C ILE A 302 6.90 7.48 15.80
N VAL A 303 8.16 7.64 16.21
CA VAL A 303 8.55 7.71 17.61
C VAL A 303 8.58 9.16 18.06
N VAL A 304 7.74 9.49 19.03
CA VAL A 304 7.67 10.80 19.68
C VAL A 304 8.34 10.69 21.04
N ILE A 305 9.38 11.51 21.25
CA ILE A 305 10.24 11.44 22.44
C ILE A 305 10.17 12.77 23.16
N GLY A 306 9.66 12.73 24.39
CA GLY A 306 9.65 13.82 25.35
C GLY A 306 9.12 15.16 24.85
N GLY A 307 9.88 16.22 25.10
CA GLY A 307 9.48 17.61 24.83
C GLY A 307 8.98 18.34 26.06
N CYS A 308 8.20 19.40 25.84
CA CYS A 308 7.59 20.21 26.89
C CYS A 308 6.06 20.15 26.84
N ASP A 309 5.43 20.39 27.99
CA ASP A 309 3.98 20.52 28.12
C ASP A 309 3.40 21.78 27.46
N ARG A 310 2.08 21.97 27.57
CA ARG A 310 1.34 23.07 26.93
C ARG A 310 1.93 24.46 27.20
N LYS A 311 2.45 24.68 28.41
CA LYS A 311 3.03 25.97 28.84
C LYS A 311 4.56 26.03 28.67
N GLY A 312 5.20 24.96 28.21
CA GLY A 312 6.66 24.90 28.10
C GLY A 312 7.39 24.74 29.44
N LEU A 313 6.67 24.51 30.54
CA LEU A 313 7.21 24.53 31.90
C LEU A 313 7.67 23.14 32.34
N LEU A 314 6.89 22.11 32.02
CA LEU A 314 7.18 20.74 32.41
C LEU A 314 7.82 19.99 31.25
N LYS A 315 9.00 19.43 31.50
CA LYS A 315 9.67 18.54 30.56
C LYS A 315 9.09 17.15 30.71
N LEU A 316 8.65 16.55 29.60
CA LEU A 316 7.93 15.29 29.59
C LEU A 316 8.93 14.14 29.32
N PRO A 317 9.09 13.15 30.23
CA PRO A 317 10.01 12.04 30.04
C PRO A 317 9.28 10.81 29.47
N PHE A 318 8.74 10.89 28.26
CA PHE A 318 8.07 9.78 27.59
C PHE A 318 8.71 9.44 26.25
N ALA A 319 8.46 8.23 25.77
CA ALA A 319 8.72 7.83 24.41
C ALA A 319 7.55 6.96 23.98
N ASP A 320 6.83 7.35 22.94
CA ASP A 320 5.70 6.58 22.42
C ASP A 320 5.87 6.41 20.90
N ALA A 321 5.55 5.22 20.39
CA ALA A 321 5.50 4.93 18.96
C ALA A 321 4.04 4.99 18.46
N TYR A 322 3.82 5.82 17.43
CA TYR A 322 2.54 6.02 16.77
C TYR A 322 2.55 5.35 15.40
N HIS A 323 1.55 4.50 15.16
CA HIS A 323 1.30 3.92 13.85
C HIS A 323 0.18 4.70 13.13
N PRO A 324 0.47 5.43 12.03
CA PRO A 324 -0.49 6.33 11.39
C PRO A 324 -1.75 5.64 10.86
N GLU A 325 -1.61 4.50 10.18
CA GLU A 325 -2.77 3.83 9.56
C GLU A 325 -3.76 3.28 10.58
N SER A 326 -3.26 2.65 11.65
CA SER A 326 -4.13 2.08 12.70
C SER A 326 -4.43 3.08 13.82
N GLN A 327 -3.84 4.27 13.76
CA GLN A 327 -3.93 5.33 14.77
C GLN A 327 -3.60 4.83 16.20
N ARG A 328 -2.75 3.82 16.31
CA ARG A 328 -2.44 3.14 17.56
C ARG A 328 -1.16 3.71 18.14
N TRP A 329 -1.20 4.01 19.43
CA TRP A 329 -0.04 4.39 20.21
C TRP A 329 0.46 3.17 20.99
N THR A 330 1.77 2.98 21.00
CA THR A 330 2.46 1.94 21.76
C THR A 330 3.52 2.58 22.65
N PRO A 331 3.48 2.38 23.97
CA PRO A 331 4.46 2.96 24.86
C PRO A 331 5.83 2.31 24.66
N LEU A 332 6.87 3.12 24.56
CA LEU A 332 8.26 2.68 24.56
C LEU A 332 8.90 3.00 25.92
N PRO A 333 10.02 2.32 26.26
CA PRO A 333 10.79 2.66 27.45
C PRO A 333 11.15 4.15 27.46
N SER A 334 10.89 4.81 28.59
CA SER A 334 11.31 6.19 28.78
C SER A 334 12.82 6.28 28.97
N LEU A 335 13.38 7.40 28.51
CA LEU A 335 14.82 7.63 28.58
C LEU A 335 15.26 7.82 30.06
N PRO A 336 16.18 6.99 30.60
CA PRO A 336 16.54 7.04 32.02
C PRO A 336 17.10 8.39 32.47
N GLY A 337 16.48 8.99 33.48
CA GLY A 337 16.96 10.25 34.09
C GLY A 337 16.92 11.47 33.17
N TYR A 338 16.17 11.43 32.07
CA TYR A 338 16.22 12.46 31.03
C TYR A 338 14.97 13.35 31.03
N THR A 339 15.07 14.49 31.68
CA THR A 339 14.09 15.59 31.63
C THR A 339 14.70 16.76 30.84
N ARG A 340 14.69 16.64 29.52
CA ARG A 340 15.36 17.59 28.62
C ARG A 340 14.49 17.91 27.41
N SER A 341 14.70 19.08 26.82
CA SER A 341 13.95 19.60 25.67
C SER A 341 14.91 20.26 24.69
N GLU A 342 14.49 20.40 23.42
CA GLU A 342 15.33 20.93 22.34
C GLU A 342 16.67 20.16 22.19
N PHE A 343 16.57 18.85 22.37
CA PHE A 343 17.61 17.90 22.00
C PHE A 343 17.51 17.55 20.51
N ALA A 344 18.56 16.93 19.98
CA ALA A 344 18.51 16.32 18.67
C ALA A 344 18.08 14.87 18.79
N ALA A 345 17.22 14.41 17.88
CA ALA A 345 16.86 13.00 17.70
C ALA A 345 17.10 12.60 16.25
N CYS A 346 17.58 11.38 16.01
CA CYS A 346 17.78 10.86 14.66
C CYS A 346 17.73 9.33 14.67
N ALA A 347 17.25 8.71 13.59
CA ALA A 347 17.26 7.26 13.44
C ALA A 347 18.44 6.81 12.57
N LEU A 348 19.20 5.82 13.05
CA LEU A 348 20.31 5.19 12.33
C LEU A 348 20.12 3.67 12.39
N ARG A 349 20.00 3.01 11.22
CA ARG A 349 19.81 1.56 11.10
C ARG A 349 18.67 1.01 12.00
N ASN A 350 17.57 1.76 12.09
CA ASN A 350 16.39 1.45 12.91
C ASN A 350 16.51 1.72 14.42
N ASP A 351 17.68 2.10 14.92
CA ASP A 351 17.88 2.52 16.31
C ASP A 351 17.74 4.04 16.43
N VAL A 352 17.25 4.53 17.56
CA VAL A 352 17.02 5.96 17.78
C VAL A 352 18.11 6.57 18.63
N TYR A 353 18.77 7.61 18.13
CA TYR A 353 19.82 8.33 18.84
C TYR A 353 19.28 9.68 19.33
N VAL A 354 19.59 10.02 20.57
CA VAL A 354 19.23 11.29 21.21
C VAL A 354 20.47 11.94 21.80
N SER A 355 20.66 13.24 21.57
CA SER A 355 21.79 13.98 22.15
C SER A 355 21.43 15.40 22.61
N GLY A 356 22.08 15.84 23.69
CA GLY A 356 21.97 17.20 24.24
C GLY A 356 20.72 17.44 25.10
N GLY A 357 19.94 18.48 24.79
CA GLY A 357 18.70 18.85 25.49
C GLY A 357 18.86 19.59 26.83
N HIS A 358 20.10 19.91 27.18
CA HIS A 358 20.46 20.82 28.25
C HIS A 358 21.70 21.59 27.80
N ILE A 359 21.85 22.83 28.25
CA ILE A 359 23.02 23.65 27.98
C ILE A 359 24.28 22.86 28.37
N ASN A 360 25.25 22.77 27.45
CA ASN A 360 26.50 22.03 27.64
C ASN A 360 26.39 20.52 27.88
N SER A 361 25.23 19.90 27.63
CA SER A 361 25.17 18.45 27.68
C SER A 361 25.82 17.83 26.44
N HIS A 362 26.70 16.86 26.71
CA HIS A 362 27.42 16.06 25.73
C HIS A 362 26.91 14.61 25.70
N ASP A 363 25.96 14.23 26.56
CA ASP A 363 25.44 12.87 26.63
C ASP A 363 24.72 12.47 25.34
N VAL A 364 24.94 11.23 24.92
CA VAL A 364 24.25 10.59 23.80
C VAL A 364 23.68 9.26 24.25
N TRP A 365 22.42 9.03 23.89
CA TRP A 365 21.70 7.80 24.18
C TRP A 365 21.19 7.17 22.91
N MET A 366 21.25 5.84 22.84
CA MET A 366 20.73 5.04 21.75
C MET A 366 19.63 4.13 22.27
N PHE A 367 18.44 4.20 21.68
CA PHE A 367 17.38 3.23 21.88
C PHE A 367 17.58 2.10 20.88
N SER A 368 17.87 0.91 21.38
CA SER A 368 17.97 -0.27 20.55
C SER A 368 16.58 -0.81 20.31
N SER A 369 16.11 -0.72 19.07
CA SER A 369 14.78 -1.22 18.69
C SER A 369 14.69 -2.74 18.79
N HIS A 370 15.83 -3.45 18.70
CA HIS A 370 15.89 -4.89 18.92
C HIS A 370 15.77 -5.24 20.42
N LEU A 371 16.59 -4.62 21.26
CA LEU A 371 16.65 -4.93 22.69
C LEU A 371 15.57 -4.25 23.53
N HIS A 372 14.82 -3.30 22.94
CA HIS A 372 13.81 -2.49 23.62
C HIS A 372 14.38 -1.82 24.88
N THR A 373 15.57 -1.22 24.77
CA THR A 373 16.25 -0.57 25.89
C THR A 373 17.10 0.61 25.44
N TRP A 374 17.28 1.57 26.33
CA TRP A 374 18.17 2.71 26.14
C TRP A 374 19.57 2.40 26.65
N ILE A 375 20.55 2.66 25.80
CA ILE A 375 21.97 2.41 26.05
C ILE A 375 22.71 3.74 25.93
N LYS A 376 23.51 4.09 26.94
CA LYS A 376 24.39 5.25 26.87
C LYS A 376 25.58 4.92 25.97
N VAL A 377 25.77 5.68 24.91
CA VAL A 377 26.88 5.53 23.96
C VAL A 377 27.93 6.61 24.21
N ALA A 378 29.00 6.65 23.41
CA ALA A 378 30.02 7.68 23.53
C ALA A 378 29.40 9.08 23.45
N SER A 379 29.82 9.93 24.38
CA SER A 379 29.38 11.32 24.45
C SER A 379 30.07 12.18 23.39
N LEU A 380 29.40 13.27 22.99
CA LEU A 380 29.98 14.33 22.17
C LEU A 380 31.24 14.90 22.83
N HIS A 381 32.21 15.37 22.04
CA HIS A 381 33.36 16.09 22.56
C HIS A 381 32.99 17.45 23.12
N LYS A 382 31.99 18.10 22.50
CA LYS A 382 31.48 19.39 22.94
C LYS A 382 30.00 19.29 23.26
N GLY A 383 29.58 19.83 24.40
CA GLY A 383 28.18 19.88 24.79
C GLY A 383 27.38 20.87 23.94
N ARG A 384 26.15 20.49 23.55
CA ARG A 384 25.33 21.22 22.59
C ARG A 384 23.86 21.24 22.97
N TRP A 385 23.21 22.37 22.68
CA TRP A 385 21.78 22.59 22.81
C TRP A 385 21.23 23.24 21.54
N ARG A 386 19.99 22.92 21.14
CA ARG A 386 19.39 23.40 19.87
C ARG A 386 20.22 23.08 18.62
N HIS A 387 21.02 22.02 18.67
CA HIS A 387 21.66 21.44 17.49
C HIS A 387 20.70 20.43 16.83
N LYS A 388 21.08 19.95 15.65
CA LYS A 388 20.38 18.86 14.98
C LYS A 388 21.34 17.71 14.71
N MET A 389 20.76 16.54 14.49
CA MET A 389 21.47 15.36 14.03
C MET A 389 20.87 14.87 12.72
N ALA A 390 21.72 14.36 11.85
CA ALA A 390 21.30 13.71 10.61
C ALA A 390 22.26 12.55 10.31
N VAL A 391 21.76 11.56 9.58
CA VAL A 391 22.57 10.42 9.13
C VAL A 391 22.97 10.65 7.68
N VAL A 392 24.26 10.50 7.39
CA VAL A 392 24.77 10.51 6.02
C VAL A 392 25.75 9.37 5.87
N GLN A 393 25.55 8.52 4.86
CA GLN A 393 26.43 7.37 4.57
C GLN A 393 26.70 6.50 5.82
N GLY A 394 25.66 6.23 6.63
CA GLY A 394 25.74 5.38 7.82
C GLY A 394 26.49 5.93 9.01
N GLN A 395 26.85 7.22 8.98
CA GLN A 395 27.42 7.94 10.10
C GLN A 395 26.44 8.99 10.60
N LEU A 396 26.41 9.22 11.90
CA LEU A 396 25.55 10.22 12.52
C LEU A 396 26.34 11.52 12.69
N PHE A 397 25.81 12.64 12.20
CA PHE A 397 26.44 13.95 12.30
C PHE A 397 25.67 14.83 13.29
N ALA A 398 26.36 15.41 14.27
CA ALA A 398 25.84 16.43 15.19
C ALA A 398 26.35 17.81 14.75
N VAL A 399 25.40 18.70 14.43
CA VAL A 399 25.68 19.90 13.63
C VAL A 399 25.28 21.17 14.37
N GLY A 400 26.23 22.08 14.56
CA GLY A 400 26.00 23.40 15.14
C GLY A 400 25.48 23.38 16.58
N GLY A 401 24.56 24.29 16.90
CA GLY A 401 23.93 24.43 18.21
C GLY A 401 24.53 25.54 19.08
N PHE A 402 24.32 25.45 20.39
CA PHE A 402 24.74 26.42 21.39
C PHE A 402 25.36 25.74 22.60
N ASP A 403 26.51 26.24 23.07
CA ASP A 403 27.23 25.76 24.26
C ASP A 403 26.96 26.63 25.50
N GLY A 404 25.84 27.35 25.54
CA GLY A 404 25.56 28.29 26.63
C GLY A 404 26.26 29.64 26.52
N LEU A 405 27.32 29.75 25.71
CA LEU A 405 28.08 30.98 25.51
C LEU A 405 28.00 31.48 24.05
N ARG A 406 28.24 30.59 23.10
CA ARG A 406 28.37 30.91 21.67
C ARG A 406 27.64 29.90 20.80
N ARG A 407 27.17 30.37 19.64
CA ARG A 407 26.72 29.48 18.57
C ARG A 407 27.91 28.72 18.01
N LEU A 408 27.72 27.43 17.72
CA LEU A 408 28.79 26.53 17.33
C LEU A 408 28.87 26.41 15.81
N HIS A 409 30.08 26.48 15.27
CA HIS A 409 30.39 26.06 13.91
C HIS A 409 30.87 24.60 13.88
N SER A 410 31.26 24.03 15.01
CA SER A 410 31.84 22.69 15.07
C SER A 410 30.81 21.64 14.63
N VAL A 411 31.27 20.63 13.91
CA VAL A 411 30.49 19.47 13.49
C VAL A 411 31.21 18.22 13.96
N GLU A 412 30.45 17.28 14.49
CA GLU A 412 31.00 16.01 14.98
C GLU A 412 30.29 14.87 14.26
N ARG A 413 31.03 13.84 13.89
CA ARG A 413 30.51 12.63 13.27
C ARG A 413 30.75 11.43 14.18
N TYR A 414 29.77 10.57 14.32
CA TYR A 414 29.81 9.37 15.14
C TYR A 414 29.90 8.14 14.26
N ASP A 415 30.86 7.28 14.60
CA ASP A 415 30.97 5.94 14.03
C ASP A 415 30.36 4.93 15.01
N PRO A 416 29.22 4.28 14.65
CA PRO A 416 28.59 3.27 15.49
C PRO A 416 29.43 2.01 15.65
N PHE A 417 30.39 1.73 14.77
CA PHE A 417 31.23 0.53 14.85
C PHE A 417 32.30 0.67 15.93
N SER A 418 33.01 1.80 15.96
CA SER A 418 34.02 2.09 16.99
C SER A 418 33.42 2.71 18.25
N ASN A 419 32.16 3.14 18.23
CA ASN A 419 31.51 3.90 19.30
C ASN A 419 32.35 5.14 19.68
N THR A 420 32.72 5.95 18.69
CA THR A 420 33.51 7.16 18.89
C THR A 420 32.99 8.33 18.06
N TRP A 421 33.08 9.53 18.61
CA TRP A 421 32.92 10.77 17.87
C TRP A 421 34.25 11.23 17.28
N ALA A 422 34.21 11.91 16.14
CA ALA A 422 35.34 12.58 15.52
C ALA A 422 34.89 13.96 15.02
N ALA A 423 35.82 14.93 14.98
CA ALA A 423 35.53 16.20 14.33
C ALA A 423 35.37 16.00 12.81
N ALA A 424 34.43 16.72 12.22
CA ALA A 424 34.29 16.91 10.78
C ALA A 424 34.56 18.39 10.44
N ALA A 425 34.64 18.73 9.15
CA ALA A 425 34.84 20.12 8.77
C ALA A 425 33.77 21.04 9.41
N PRO A 426 34.17 22.20 9.95
CA PRO A 426 33.25 23.11 10.60
C PRO A 426 32.36 23.85 9.60
N LEU A 427 31.16 24.22 10.06
CA LEU A 427 30.25 25.08 9.31
C LEU A 427 30.92 26.42 8.97
N PRO A 428 30.77 26.92 7.72
CA PRO A 428 31.15 28.28 7.36
C PRO A 428 30.49 29.34 8.25
N GLU A 429 29.22 29.13 8.63
CA GLU A 429 28.45 30.02 9.49
C GLU A 429 27.88 29.26 10.70
N ALA A 430 28.24 29.69 11.90
CA ALA A 430 27.78 29.09 13.16
C ALA A 430 26.30 29.38 13.42
N VAL A 431 25.49 28.32 13.57
CA VAL A 431 24.03 28.42 13.72
C VAL A 431 23.48 27.49 14.81
N SER A 432 22.36 27.87 15.43
CA SER A 432 21.50 26.97 16.21
C SER A 432 20.06 27.02 15.71
N SER A 433 19.26 26.02 16.07
CA SER A 433 17.83 25.95 15.66
C SER A 433 17.66 26.05 14.14
N ALA A 434 18.66 25.57 13.39
CA ALA A 434 18.63 25.46 11.94
C ALA A 434 17.94 24.16 11.53
N ALA A 435 17.38 24.15 10.32
CA ALA A 435 16.91 22.93 9.69
C ALA A 435 18.12 22.12 9.20
N VAL A 436 18.13 20.81 9.46
CA VAL A 436 19.22 19.93 8.98
C VAL A 436 18.62 18.67 8.38
N ALA A 437 19.00 18.35 7.14
CA ALA A 437 18.54 17.16 6.44
C ALA A 437 19.68 16.53 5.61
N SER A 438 19.64 15.21 5.50
CA SER A 438 20.47 14.44 4.58
C SER A 438 19.73 14.26 3.26
N CYS A 439 20.35 14.58 2.12
CA CYS A 439 19.75 14.33 0.81
C CYS A 439 20.84 14.03 -0.21
N ALA A 440 20.60 13.07 -1.11
CA ALA A 440 21.55 12.66 -2.16
C ALA A 440 22.99 12.41 -1.62
N GLY A 441 23.10 11.76 -0.46
CA GLY A 441 24.39 11.46 0.19
C GLY A 441 25.17 12.68 0.71
N LYS A 442 24.53 13.85 0.84
CA LYS A 442 25.09 15.10 1.39
C LYS A 442 24.26 15.60 2.56
N LEU A 443 24.83 16.51 3.34
CA LEU A 443 24.18 17.13 4.48
C LEU A 443 23.89 18.60 4.20
N PHE A 444 22.67 19.05 4.50
CA PHE A 444 22.24 20.43 4.29
C PHE A 444 21.86 21.06 5.62
N VAL A 445 22.33 22.30 5.83
CA VAL A 445 21.99 23.14 6.99
C VAL A 445 21.37 24.42 6.48
N ILE A 446 20.12 24.67 6.86
CA ILE A 446 19.27 25.69 6.27
C ILE A 446 18.81 26.64 7.38
N GLY A 447 19.16 27.91 7.23
CA GLY A 447 18.74 28.97 8.14
C GLY A 447 19.25 28.82 9.57
N GLY A 448 18.41 29.22 10.54
CA GLY A 448 18.75 29.21 11.96
C GLY A 448 19.20 30.56 12.51
N ALA A 449 19.57 30.57 13.79
CA ALA A 449 19.98 31.77 14.51
C ALA A 449 21.51 31.84 14.64
N ARG A 450 22.08 32.97 14.20
CA ARG A 450 23.50 33.30 14.31
C ARG A 450 23.84 33.91 15.67
N GLN A 451 25.13 34.16 15.89
CA GLN A 451 25.58 34.96 17.01
C GLN A 451 24.92 36.36 16.97
N GLY A 452 24.46 36.86 18.12
CA GLY A 452 23.72 38.13 18.19
C GLY A 452 22.22 38.02 17.92
N GLY A 453 21.67 36.81 17.70
CA GLY A 453 20.23 36.57 17.60
C GLY A 453 19.62 36.85 16.23
N VAL A 454 20.42 37.26 15.25
CA VAL A 454 19.99 37.49 13.87
C VAL A 454 19.82 36.16 13.15
N ASN A 455 18.70 35.97 12.46
CA ASN A 455 18.46 34.79 11.64
C ASN A 455 19.27 34.87 10.32
N THR A 456 19.43 33.73 9.65
CA THR A 456 20.12 33.64 8.35
C THR A 456 19.23 32.94 7.32
N ASP A 457 19.44 33.27 6.05
CA ASP A 457 18.83 32.62 4.89
C ASP A 457 19.79 31.63 4.21
N LYS A 458 21.01 31.48 4.74
CA LYS A 458 22.05 30.68 4.10
C LYS A 458 21.74 29.19 4.13
N VAL A 459 22.08 28.55 3.02
CA VAL A 459 22.06 27.10 2.86
C VAL A 459 23.51 26.62 2.76
N GLN A 460 23.92 25.81 3.74
CA GLN A 460 25.26 25.27 3.83
C GLN A 460 25.19 23.77 3.52
N CYS A 461 25.92 23.33 2.49
CA CYS A 461 25.94 21.95 2.00
C CYS A 461 27.30 21.32 2.27
N PHE A 462 27.32 20.22 3.02
CA PHE A 462 28.51 19.44 3.30
C PHE A 462 28.60 18.21 2.41
N ASP A 463 29.76 18.05 1.79
CA ASP A 463 30.12 16.86 1.06
C ASP A 463 31.01 15.95 1.93
N PRO A 464 30.50 14.79 2.41
CA PRO A 464 31.27 13.89 3.25
C PRO A 464 32.51 13.30 2.56
N LYS A 465 32.53 13.23 1.22
CA LYS A 465 33.67 12.67 0.47
C LYS A 465 34.84 13.63 0.45
N GLU A 466 34.56 14.93 0.35
CA GLU A 466 35.57 15.99 0.34
C GLU A 466 35.85 16.56 1.73
N ASP A 467 35.04 16.19 2.74
CA ASP A 467 35.00 16.82 4.08
C ASP A 467 34.99 18.35 3.97
N ARG A 468 34.08 18.88 3.15
CA ARG A 468 34.05 20.32 2.83
C ARG A 468 32.64 20.85 2.72
N TRP A 469 32.47 22.10 3.15
CA TRP A 469 31.24 22.86 3.02
C TRP A 469 31.25 23.76 1.79
N SER A 470 30.07 23.91 1.17
CA SER A 470 29.78 24.82 0.08
C SER A 470 28.50 25.59 0.37
N LEU A 471 28.42 26.84 -0.08
CA LEU A 471 27.17 27.60 -0.03
C LEU A 471 26.32 27.30 -1.26
N ARG A 472 25.02 27.25 -1.06
CA ARG A 472 23.99 26.99 -2.07
C ARG A 472 23.06 28.20 -2.24
N SER A 473 22.10 28.10 -3.15
CA SER A 473 21.05 29.11 -3.32
C SER A 473 20.41 29.45 -1.97
N PRO A 474 20.36 30.74 -1.58
CA PRO A 474 19.80 31.14 -0.30
C PRO A 474 18.31 30.79 -0.22
N ALA A 475 17.85 30.46 0.98
CA ALA A 475 16.44 30.19 1.23
C ALA A 475 15.60 31.47 1.02
N PRO A 476 14.34 31.34 0.58
CA PRO A 476 13.43 32.48 0.41
C PRO A 476 12.95 33.07 1.76
N PHE A 477 13.52 32.62 2.87
CA PHE A 477 13.17 33.01 4.23
C PHE A 477 14.42 33.04 5.12
N SER A 478 14.33 33.77 6.23
CA SER A 478 15.38 33.85 7.26
C SER A 478 14.76 33.62 8.64
N GLN A 479 14.63 32.34 9.02
CA GLN A 479 13.96 31.91 10.26
C GLN A 479 14.81 30.95 11.10
N ARG A 480 14.38 30.73 12.34
CA ARG A 480 14.94 29.73 13.28
C ARG A 480 13.83 28.76 13.69
N CYS A 481 14.20 27.73 14.46
CA CYS A 481 13.26 26.68 14.92
C CYS A 481 12.62 25.96 13.72
N LEU A 482 13.45 25.75 12.70
CA LEU A 482 13.12 25.10 11.44
C LEU A 482 13.33 23.59 11.54
N GLU A 483 12.54 22.86 10.78
CA GLU A 483 12.65 21.42 10.58
C GLU A 483 12.82 21.13 9.09
N ALA A 484 13.64 20.13 8.77
CA ALA A 484 13.83 19.69 7.39
C ALA A 484 13.84 18.16 7.32
N VAL A 485 13.20 17.63 6.28
CA VAL A 485 13.18 16.21 5.97
C VAL A 485 13.41 15.98 4.48
N SER A 486 14.04 14.87 4.13
CA SER A 486 14.25 14.46 2.74
C SER A 486 13.23 13.42 2.32
N LEU A 487 12.68 13.56 1.13
CA LEU A 487 11.79 12.58 0.51
C LEU A 487 11.96 12.66 -1.00
N GLU A 488 12.29 11.53 -1.64
CA GLU A 488 12.47 11.42 -3.10
C GLU A 488 13.42 12.49 -3.67
N ASP A 489 14.64 12.57 -3.12
CA ASP A 489 15.70 13.52 -3.48
C ASP A 489 15.35 15.02 -3.32
N THR A 490 14.20 15.34 -2.74
CA THR A 490 13.78 16.71 -2.43
C THR A 490 13.82 16.96 -0.93
N ILE A 491 14.29 18.15 -0.52
CA ILE A 491 14.27 18.58 0.87
C ILE A 491 13.03 19.43 1.12
N TYR A 492 12.24 19.06 2.12
CA TYR A 492 11.08 19.82 2.57
C TYR A 492 11.44 20.57 3.84
N VAL A 493 11.24 21.88 3.85
CA VAL A 493 11.56 22.76 4.98
C VAL A 493 10.31 23.44 5.49
N MET A 494 10.12 23.40 6.80
CA MET A 494 8.96 23.96 7.50
C MET A 494 9.32 24.34 8.94
N GLY A 495 8.33 24.81 9.70
CA GLY A 495 8.54 25.30 11.07
C GLY A 495 8.83 26.80 11.12
N GLY A 496 9.42 27.27 12.22
CA GLY A 496 9.76 28.68 12.42
C GLY A 496 8.60 29.66 12.25
N LEU A 497 7.37 29.23 12.56
CA LEU A 497 6.13 29.99 12.36
C LEU A 497 5.91 30.44 10.91
N MET A 498 6.48 29.73 9.94
CA MET A 498 6.17 29.91 8.53
C MET A 498 4.80 29.29 8.21
N SER A 499 4.04 29.94 7.35
CA SER A 499 2.73 29.44 6.88
C SER A 499 2.85 28.49 5.67
N LYS A 500 4.06 28.19 5.20
CA LYS A 500 4.31 27.45 3.97
C LYS A 500 5.33 26.35 4.18
N ILE A 501 5.18 25.26 3.43
CA ILE A 501 6.18 24.20 3.26
C ILE A 501 6.98 24.56 2.01
N PHE A 502 8.27 24.78 2.18
CA PHE A 502 9.19 25.04 1.07
C PHE A 502 9.87 23.75 0.62
N THR A 503 10.13 23.65 -0.67
CA THR A 503 10.94 22.57 -1.25
C THR A 503 12.27 23.13 -1.72
N TYR A 504 13.31 22.32 -1.60
CA TYR A 504 14.62 22.59 -2.16
C TYR A 504 15.12 21.35 -2.88
N ASP A 505 15.42 21.50 -4.16
CA ASP A 505 16.03 20.48 -5.00
C ASP A 505 17.57 20.65 -4.97
N PRO A 506 18.31 19.73 -4.30
CA PRO A 506 19.76 19.82 -4.23
C PRO A 506 20.49 19.58 -5.57
N GLY A 507 19.84 18.92 -6.52
CA GLY A 507 20.40 18.63 -7.84
C GLY A 507 20.39 19.85 -8.76
N THR A 508 19.31 20.62 -8.75
CA THR A 508 19.17 21.85 -9.55
C THR A 508 19.51 23.12 -8.77
N ASP A 509 19.66 23.05 -7.44
CA ASP A 509 19.89 24.19 -6.55
C ASP A 509 18.76 25.24 -6.60
N VAL A 510 17.51 24.76 -6.72
CA VAL A 510 16.31 25.59 -6.88
C VAL A 510 15.36 25.42 -5.70
N TRP A 511 14.74 26.52 -5.28
CA TRP A 511 13.69 26.57 -4.28
C TRP A 511 12.31 26.59 -4.91
N GLY A 512 11.36 25.91 -4.26
CA GLY A 512 9.94 25.89 -4.61
C GLY A 512 9.04 26.01 -3.38
N GLU A 513 7.74 26.10 -3.63
CA GLU A 513 6.70 26.07 -2.61
C GLU A 513 5.84 24.82 -2.85
N ALA A 514 5.65 23.99 -1.83
CA ALA A 514 4.90 22.75 -1.95
C ALA A 514 3.44 22.91 -1.51
N ALA A 515 3.21 23.51 -0.35
CA ALA A 515 1.87 23.68 0.21
C ALA A 515 1.82 24.76 1.29
N VAL A 516 0.62 25.19 1.64
CA VAL A 516 0.34 26.11 2.74
C VAL A 516 -0.08 25.30 3.96
N LEU A 517 0.52 25.59 5.12
CA LEU A 517 0.15 25.00 6.40
C LEU A 517 -1.15 25.64 6.92
N PRO A 518 -2.12 24.85 7.40
CA PRO A 518 -3.36 25.39 7.97
C PRO A 518 -3.14 26.31 9.18
N SER A 519 -2.11 26.03 9.98
CA SER A 519 -1.66 26.89 11.07
C SER A 519 -0.14 26.86 11.18
N PRO A 520 0.55 28.01 11.30
CA PRO A 520 1.99 28.06 11.51
C PRO A 520 2.39 27.41 12.84
N VAL A 521 3.51 26.70 12.83
CA VAL A 521 4.10 26.08 14.04
C VAL A 521 5.61 26.28 14.08
N GLU A 522 6.20 26.30 15.27
CA GLU A 522 7.66 26.20 15.47
C GLU A 522 8.03 25.15 16.51
N SER A 523 9.28 24.68 16.47
CA SER A 523 9.78 23.62 17.37
C SER A 523 8.88 22.37 17.37
N CYS A 524 8.31 22.05 16.21
CA CYS A 524 7.51 20.85 15.98
C CYS A 524 8.42 19.65 15.69
N GLY A 525 7.85 18.45 15.79
CA GLY A 525 8.49 17.24 15.31
C GLY A 525 8.11 16.99 13.85
N VAL A 526 9.08 16.78 12.97
CA VAL A 526 8.82 16.44 11.56
C VAL A 526 9.56 15.17 11.19
N THR A 527 8.86 14.23 10.54
CA THR A 527 9.45 12.99 10.03
C THR A 527 8.72 12.52 8.78
N VAL A 528 9.35 11.61 8.02
CA VAL A 528 8.73 10.93 6.88
C VAL A 528 8.26 9.55 7.31
N CYS A 529 6.98 9.25 7.14
CA CYS A 529 6.40 7.94 7.43
C CYS A 529 5.37 7.60 6.35
N ASP A 530 5.45 6.40 5.78
CA ASP A 530 4.62 5.90 4.69
C ASP A 530 4.65 6.81 3.44
N GLY A 531 5.78 7.48 3.20
CA GLY A 531 5.94 8.40 2.07
C GLY A 531 5.25 9.74 2.19
N LYS A 532 4.77 10.06 3.39
CA LYS A 532 4.19 11.36 3.68
C LYS A 532 5.02 12.06 4.73
N VAL A 533 5.00 13.38 4.71
CA VAL A 533 5.65 14.21 5.73
C VAL A 533 4.65 14.44 6.85
N HIS A 534 5.00 13.99 8.06
CA HIS A 534 4.17 14.17 9.25
C HIS A 534 4.75 15.29 10.11
N ILE A 535 3.88 16.22 10.52
CA ILE A 535 4.20 17.41 11.32
C ILE A 535 3.41 17.30 12.62
N LEU A 536 4.11 17.22 13.74
CA LEU A 536 3.56 16.88 15.04
C LEU A 536 3.81 18.01 16.03
N GLY A 537 2.75 18.52 16.65
CA GLY A 537 2.82 19.45 17.77
C GLY A 537 3.62 20.72 17.46
N GLY A 538 4.39 21.18 18.44
CA GLY A 538 5.14 22.45 18.39
C GLY A 538 4.45 23.57 19.15
N TRP A 539 4.90 24.79 18.91
CA TRP A 539 4.31 26.05 19.40
C TRP A 539 3.55 26.73 18.27
N ASP A 540 2.36 27.23 18.57
CA ASP A 540 1.58 28.04 17.65
C ASP A 540 1.98 29.53 17.71
N ASP A 541 1.34 30.34 16.87
CA ASP A 541 1.52 31.79 16.80
C ASP A 541 1.06 32.55 18.06
N ARG A 542 0.33 31.88 18.96
CA ARG A 542 -0.10 32.41 20.25
C ARG A 542 0.90 32.11 21.36
N GLY A 543 1.95 31.35 21.05
CA GLY A 543 2.89 30.88 22.06
C GLY A 543 2.26 29.89 23.02
N GLU A 544 1.37 29.00 22.54
CA GLU A 544 0.97 27.80 23.26
C GLU A 544 1.48 26.55 22.52
N SER A 545 1.85 25.52 23.28
CA SER A 545 2.15 24.24 22.66
C SER A 545 0.86 23.53 22.21
N THR A 546 0.89 22.97 21.00
CA THR A 546 -0.25 22.30 20.36
C THR A 546 -0.08 20.79 20.32
N ASP A 547 -1.20 20.08 20.23
CA ASP A 547 -1.33 18.64 19.99
C ASP A 547 -1.72 18.33 18.53
N LYS A 548 -1.86 19.35 17.69
CA LYS A 548 -2.25 19.19 16.28
C LYS A 548 -1.23 18.38 15.51
N VAL A 549 -1.75 17.57 14.57
CA VAL A 549 -0.96 16.78 13.65
C VAL A 549 -1.41 17.08 12.22
N PHE A 550 -0.44 17.30 11.33
CA PHE A 550 -0.68 17.47 9.92
C PHE A 550 0.13 16.44 9.14
N THR A 551 -0.45 15.94 8.04
CA THR A 551 0.25 15.09 7.08
C THR A 551 0.23 15.78 5.74
N PHE A 552 1.41 15.98 5.17
CA PHE A 552 1.58 16.48 3.81
C PHE A 552 1.92 15.31 2.89
N ASP A 553 1.12 15.15 1.83
CA ASP A 553 1.33 14.15 0.79
C ASP A 553 1.91 14.83 -0.46
N PRO A 554 3.18 14.57 -0.80
CA PRO A 554 3.82 15.19 -1.97
C PRO A 554 3.15 14.84 -3.29
N SER A 555 2.49 13.68 -3.38
CA SER A 555 1.88 13.22 -4.64
C SER A 555 0.60 13.99 -4.97
N SER A 556 -0.14 14.44 -3.95
CA SER A 556 -1.36 15.23 -4.11
C SER A 556 -1.14 16.73 -3.87
N GLY A 557 -0.03 17.10 -3.24
CA GLY A 557 0.24 18.47 -2.80
C GLY A 557 -0.68 18.95 -1.67
N GLN A 558 -1.45 18.05 -1.05
CA GLN A 558 -2.43 18.39 -0.03
C GLN A 558 -1.87 18.21 1.39
N VAL A 559 -2.32 19.09 2.29
CA VAL A 559 -2.05 18.99 3.73
C VAL A 559 -3.36 18.59 4.43
N GLU A 560 -3.35 17.44 5.08
CA GLU A 560 -4.50 16.88 5.79
C GLU A 560 -4.28 16.96 7.30
N ALA A 561 -5.32 17.35 8.04
CA ALA A 561 -5.30 17.27 9.50
C ALA A 561 -5.53 15.81 9.94
N GLN A 562 -4.70 15.34 10.86
CA GLN A 562 -4.79 13.99 11.45
C GLN A 562 -5.30 14.07 12.90
N PRO A 563 -5.64 12.93 13.53
CA PRO A 563 -5.97 12.90 14.94
C PRO A 563 -4.86 13.52 15.80
N SER A 564 -5.26 14.29 16.81
CA SER A 564 -4.33 14.95 17.72
C SER A 564 -3.42 13.94 18.45
N LEU A 565 -2.24 14.42 18.83
CA LEU A 565 -1.35 13.75 19.78
C LEU A 565 -2.09 13.48 21.10
N GLN A 566 -1.63 12.46 21.84
CA GLN A 566 -2.17 12.17 23.17
C GLN A 566 -2.02 13.32 24.17
N ARG A 567 -1.14 14.28 23.88
CA ARG A 567 -0.82 15.45 24.70
C ARG A 567 -0.22 16.55 23.83
N CYS A 568 -0.39 17.81 24.25
CA CYS A 568 0.36 18.92 23.67
C CYS A 568 1.85 18.69 23.94
N THR A 569 2.65 18.71 22.87
CA THR A 569 4.11 18.56 22.99
C THR A 569 4.83 19.51 22.04
N SER A 570 5.93 20.08 22.52
CA SER A 570 6.80 20.97 21.77
C SER A 570 8.26 20.67 22.07
N SER A 571 9.16 21.02 21.14
CA SER A 571 10.61 20.80 21.29
C SER A 571 10.97 19.35 21.61
N HIS A 572 10.18 18.42 21.08
CA HIS A 572 10.31 16.97 21.24
C HIS A 572 11.15 16.36 20.11
N GLY A 573 11.66 15.16 20.34
CA GLY A 573 12.25 14.34 19.29
C GLY A 573 11.17 13.65 18.47
N CYS A 574 11.32 13.64 17.16
CA CYS A 574 10.43 12.93 16.24
C CYS A 574 11.29 12.20 15.21
N VAL A 575 11.14 10.88 15.12
CA VAL A 575 11.87 10.05 14.16
C VAL A 575 10.99 8.90 13.69
N THR A 576 11.22 8.41 12.47
CA THR A 576 10.57 7.19 11.98
C THR A 576 11.50 5.99 12.18
N ILE A 577 10.95 4.91 12.71
CA ILE A 577 11.59 3.59 12.73
C ILE A 577 10.62 2.57 12.15
N ILE A 578 11.12 1.36 11.92
CA ILE A 578 10.33 0.21 11.51
C ILE A 578 10.18 -0.71 12.72
N GLN A 579 8.94 -1.00 13.07
CA GLN A 579 8.59 -1.85 14.19
C GLN A 579 7.83 -3.08 13.70
N SER A 580 8.05 -4.22 14.37
CA SER A 580 7.21 -5.38 14.11
C SER A 580 5.83 -5.17 14.74
N LEU A 581 4.79 -5.25 13.92
CA LEU A 581 3.41 -5.27 14.37
C LEU A 581 3.13 -6.67 14.94
N GLY A 582 3.65 -6.96 16.13
CA GLY A 582 3.33 -8.20 16.84
C GLY A 582 1.82 -8.36 16.93
N ARG A 583 1.32 -9.51 16.48
CA ARG A 583 -0.08 -9.91 16.68
C ARG A 583 -0.39 -10.15 18.15
#